data_AF-A0A1F5GSY4-F1
#
_entry.id   AF-A0A1F5GSY4-F1
#
_cell.length_a   1.000
_cell.length_b   1.000
_cell.length_c   1.000
_cell.angle_alpha   90.00
_cell.angle_beta   90.00
_cell.angle_gamma   90.00
#
_symmetry.space_group_name_H-M   'P 1'
#
loop_
_entity.id
_entity.type
_entity.pdbx_description
1 polymer ?
#
loop_
_entity_poly.entity_id
_entity_poly.type
_entity_poly.pdbx_seq_one_letter_code
_entity_poly.pdbx_strand_id
1 'polypeptide(L)'
;MTENQEVFKSRRELVKEFREFENPTPTVDIDMVWVFSGHSTYDEQLHPSPHAYPITDYTELFRKEDRQRIERGIRLVREITALRLKKPEEEVTEDNIKNAGPIFLYNGTGRQNHVLREAIANGKIALPRDNIIISEISPEFDPTPQDANTKTQFEEFPADLLQQVVDKKHKIAAVSHLYHLLRIRRQAKAPNLINQQPAWAELDLTYFGADPNIETEKDQIHRHAAKLLQILRKEGKKMVEYAEKGDLTKQET
;
A
#
# COMPACT_ATOMS: atom_id res chain seq x y z
N MET A 1 8.75 3.38 33.78
CA MET A 1 9.53 2.15 33.50
C MET A 1 8.78 1.16 32.60
N THR A 2 7.45 1.27 32.48
CA THR A 2 6.54 0.39 31.72
C THR A 2 6.51 0.66 30.20
N GLU A 3 6.42 1.92 29.78
CA GLU A 3 6.32 2.32 28.36
C GLU A 3 7.50 1.81 27.49
N ASN A 4 8.73 1.89 28.01
CA ASN A 4 9.92 1.39 27.31
C ASN A 4 9.92 -0.14 27.13
N GLN A 5 9.29 -0.89 28.03
CA GLN A 5 9.19 -2.35 27.94
C GLN A 5 8.12 -2.76 26.92
N GLU A 6 6.98 -2.06 26.89
CA GLU A 6 5.91 -2.31 25.90
C GLU A 6 6.38 -1.97 24.48
N VAL A 7 7.00 -0.81 24.28
CA VAL A 7 7.60 -0.43 22.98
C VAL A 7 8.65 -1.46 22.54
N PHE A 8 9.43 -2.02 23.46
CA PHE A 8 10.43 -3.04 23.13
C PHE A 8 9.79 -4.38 22.76
N LYS A 9 8.72 -4.80 23.45
CA LYS A 9 7.95 -6.00 23.12
C LYS A 9 7.31 -5.88 21.74
N SER A 10 6.63 -4.77 21.45
CA SER A 10 6.03 -4.51 20.13
C SER A 10 7.06 -4.50 19.01
N ARG A 11 8.29 -4.02 19.26
CA ARG A 11 9.38 -4.13 18.27
C ARG A 11 9.80 -5.56 17.97
N ARG A 12 9.90 -6.42 19.00
CA ARG A 12 10.25 -7.84 18.79
C ARG A 12 9.19 -8.56 17.99
N GLU A 13 7.92 -8.26 18.25
CA GLU A 13 6.78 -8.78 17.51
C GLU A 13 6.83 -8.33 16.04
N LEU A 14 7.05 -7.03 15.79
CA LEU A 14 7.24 -6.52 14.43
C LEU A 14 8.39 -7.28 13.73
N VAL A 15 9.60 -7.33 14.31
CA VAL A 15 10.74 -8.03 13.69
C VAL A 15 10.41 -9.49 13.35
N LYS A 16 9.62 -10.17 14.19
CA LYS A 16 9.14 -11.52 13.90
C LYS A 16 8.21 -11.54 12.69
N GLU A 17 7.18 -10.68 12.67
CA GLU A 17 6.24 -10.56 11.54
C GLU A 17 6.96 -10.22 10.22
N PHE A 18 7.99 -9.39 10.25
CA PHE A 18 8.80 -9.09 9.06
C PHE A 18 9.56 -10.32 8.54
N ARG A 19 10.21 -11.08 9.43
CA ARG A 19 11.01 -12.26 9.04
C ARG A 19 10.17 -13.40 8.52
N GLU A 20 8.94 -13.51 8.99
CA GLU A 20 8.01 -14.57 8.63
C GLU A 20 7.09 -14.17 7.46
N PHE A 21 7.22 -12.93 6.94
CA PHE A 21 6.40 -12.47 5.83
C PHE A 21 6.88 -13.06 4.51
N GLU A 22 6.00 -13.81 3.86
CA GLU A 22 6.16 -14.27 2.50
C GLU A 22 5.10 -13.64 1.61
N ASN A 23 5.50 -13.29 0.38
CA ASN A 23 4.54 -12.80 -0.60
C ASN A 23 3.55 -13.93 -0.95
N PRO A 24 2.24 -13.72 -0.81
CA PRO A 24 1.27 -14.74 -1.16
C PRO A 24 1.26 -15.01 -2.66
N THR A 25 0.78 -16.19 -3.05
CA THR A 25 0.53 -16.49 -4.47
C THR A 25 -0.75 -15.78 -4.93
N PRO A 26 -0.74 -15.07 -6.08
CA PRO A 26 -1.94 -14.43 -6.63
C PRO A 26 -3.04 -15.45 -6.97
N THR A 27 -4.30 -15.06 -6.80
CA THR A 27 -5.48 -15.90 -7.09
C THR A 27 -6.47 -15.19 -8.02
N VAL A 28 -7.30 -15.96 -8.74
CA VAL A 28 -8.20 -15.43 -9.77
C VAL A 28 -9.36 -14.58 -9.24
N ASP A 29 -9.70 -14.74 -7.97
CA ASP A 29 -10.78 -14.05 -7.23
C ASP A 29 -10.34 -12.69 -6.65
N ILE A 30 -9.13 -12.22 -6.98
CA ILE A 30 -8.71 -10.85 -6.71
C ILE A 30 -9.24 -9.95 -7.83
N ASP A 31 -10.17 -9.05 -7.49
CA ASP A 31 -10.79 -8.13 -8.45
C ASP A 31 -10.25 -6.71 -8.38
N MET A 32 -9.48 -6.42 -7.34
CA MET A 32 -8.83 -5.14 -7.19
C MET A 32 -7.41 -5.30 -6.66
N VAL A 33 -6.48 -4.60 -7.28
CA VAL A 33 -5.12 -4.38 -6.80
C VAL A 33 -5.06 -2.95 -6.28
N TRP A 34 -5.04 -2.79 -4.97
CA TRP A 34 -4.96 -1.50 -4.29
C TRP A 34 -3.51 -1.18 -3.91
N VAL A 35 -2.91 -0.22 -4.62
CA VAL A 35 -1.55 0.25 -4.38
C VAL A 35 -1.56 1.46 -3.46
N PHE A 36 -0.97 1.30 -2.27
CA PHE A 36 -0.88 2.38 -1.29
C PHE A 36 0.17 3.42 -1.69
N SER A 37 -0.23 4.69 -1.68
CA SER A 37 0.68 5.82 -1.84
C SER A 37 1.68 5.91 -0.69
N GLY A 38 2.86 6.46 -0.99
CA GLY A 38 3.95 6.61 -0.03
C GLY A 38 4.31 8.04 0.26
N HIS A 39 5.60 8.26 0.47
CA HIS A 39 6.15 9.54 0.86
C HIS A 39 6.56 10.41 -0.34
N SER A 40 6.57 9.86 -1.55
CA SER A 40 6.98 10.54 -2.78
C SER A 40 6.04 10.21 -3.94
N THR A 41 6.48 10.48 -5.17
CA THR A 41 5.72 10.34 -6.41
C THR A 41 6.40 9.33 -7.34
N TYR A 42 5.67 8.81 -8.34
CA TYR A 42 6.20 7.87 -9.33
C TYR A 42 7.42 8.42 -10.12
N ASP A 43 7.38 9.69 -10.49
CA ASP A 43 8.46 10.37 -11.24
C ASP A 43 8.42 11.90 -11.04
N GLU A 44 9.23 12.41 -10.09
CA GLU A 44 9.16 13.82 -9.63
C GLU A 44 9.89 14.82 -10.56
N GLN A 45 10.27 14.43 -11.79
CA GLN A 45 10.79 15.40 -12.76
C GLN A 45 9.72 16.41 -13.24
N LEU A 46 8.49 16.27 -12.77
CA LEU A 46 7.34 17.13 -13.03
C LEU A 46 7.06 18.02 -11.79
N HIS A 47 7.70 19.20 -11.79
CA HIS A 47 7.53 20.36 -10.90
C HIS A 47 7.77 20.20 -9.38
N PRO A 48 8.78 20.88 -8.80
CA PRO A 48 8.86 21.10 -7.36
C PRO A 48 7.82 22.14 -6.92
N SER A 49 6.91 21.77 -6.03
CA SER A 49 6.02 22.73 -5.36
C SER A 49 6.85 23.59 -4.39
N PRO A 50 6.66 24.92 -4.32
CA PRO A 50 7.24 25.76 -3.28
C PRO A 50 6.70 25.46 -1.87
N HIS A 51 5.65 24.64 -1.78
CA HIS A 51 5.07 24.13 -0.53
C HIS A 51 5.46 22.69 -0.22
N ALA A 52 6.25 22.04 -1.09
CA ALA A 52 6.74 20.70 -0.82
C ALA A 52 7.59 20.72 0.44
N TYR A 53 7.31 19.81 1.37
CA TYR A 53 8.25 19.51 2.44
C TYR A 53 9.63 19.28 1.80
N PRO A 54 10.70 19.98 2.24
CA PRO A 54 12.03 19.72 1.73
C PRO A 54 12.40 18.29 2.15
N ILE A 55 12.22 17.33 1.24
CA ILE A 55 12.73 15.97 1.42
C ILE A 55 14.24 16.08 1.20
N THR A 56 14.97 16.50 2.24
CA THR A 56 16.44 16.48 2.25
C THR A 56 16.92 15.05 2.07
N ASP A 57 17.76 14.78 1.07
CA ASP A 57 18.52 13.54 0.76
C ASP A 57 17.76 12.19 0.64
N TYR A 58 16.47 12.12 0.96
CA TYR A 58 15.66 10.89 0.91
C TYR A 58 14.77 10.76 -0.34
N THR A 59 14.77 11.74 -1.25
CA THR A 59 13.89 11.78 -2.43
C THR A 59 14.09 10.59 -3.34
N GLU A 60 15.33 10.28 -3.72
CA GLU A 60 15.61 9.20 -4.68
C GLU A 60 15.17 7.83 -4.14
N LEU A 61 15.45 7.56 -2.85
CA LEU A 61 15.05 6.32 -2.21
C LEU A 61 13.53 6.19 -2.12
N PHE A 62 12.81 7.22 -1.67
CA PHE A 62 11.35 7.15 -1.59
C PHE A 62 10.68 7.10 -2.96
N ARG A 63 11.20 7.80 -3.97
CA ARG A 63 10.75 7.67 -5.36
C ARG A 63 10.93 6.23 -5.85
N LYS A 64 12.08 5.61 -5.56
CA LYS A 64 12.33 4.20 -5.91
C LYS A 64 11.30 3.29 -5.23
N GLU A 65 11.05 3.49 -3.93
CA GLU A 65 10.05 2.70 -3.19
C GLU A 65 8.63 2.90 -3.77
N ASP A 66 8.22 4.13 -4.11
CA ASP A 66 6.91 4.39 -4.71
C ASP A 66 6.80 3.76 -6.11
N ARG A 67 7.85 3.87 -6.94
CA ARG A 67 7.93 3.19 -8.23
C ARG A 67 7.80 1.67 -8.08
N GLN A 68 8.54 1.07 -7.15
CA GLN A 68 8.47 -0.37 -6.89
C GLN A 68 7.06 -0.84 -6.48
N ARG A 69 6.32 -0.06 -5.69
CA ARG A 69 4.92 -0.40 -5.34
C ARG A 69 4.02 -0.37 -6.55
N ILE A 70 4.14 0.66 -7.38
CA ILE A 70 3.34 0.82 -8.59
C ILE A 70 3.68 -0.30 -9.59
N GLU A 71 4.96 -0.58 -9.81
CA GLU A 71 5.43 -1.69 -10.65
C GLU A 71 4.93 -3.05 -10.15
N ARG A 72 5.01 -3.31 -8.83
CA ARG A 72 4.45 -4.54 -8.25
C ARG A 72 2.95 -4.64 -8.49
N GLY A 73 2.21 -3.54 -8.31
CA GLY A 73 0.77 -3.49 -8.56
C GLY A 73 0.43 -3.79 -10.03
N ILE A 74 1.13 -3.16 -10.98
CA ILE A 74 0.97 -3.41 -12.42
C ILE A 74 1.25 -4.89 -12.74
N ARG A 75 2.35 -5.43 -12.21
CA ARG A 75 2.69 -6.85 -12.39
C ARG A 75 1.61 -7.76 -11.83
N LEU A 76 1.08 -7.46 -10.65
CA LEU A 76 0.02 -8.25 -10.03
C LEU A 76 -1.27 -8.25 -10.87
N VAL A 77 -1.64 -7.12 -11.47
CA VAL A 77 -2.75 -7.04 -12.43
C VAL A 77 -2.51 -8.01 -13.60
N ARG A 78 -1.30 -8.05 -14.15
CA ARG A 78 -0.92 -8.97 -15.24
C ARG A 78 -0.96 -10.43 -14.80
N GLU A 79 -0.37 -10.76 -13.65
CA GLU A 79 -0.36 -12.11 -13.05
C GLU A 79 -1.79 -12.64 -12.89
N ILE A 80 -2.68 -11.85 -12.29
CA ILE A 80 -4.08 -12.24 -12.08
C ILE A 80 -4.82 -12.39 -13.42
N THR A 81 -4.58 -11.50 -14.39
CA THR A 81 -5.15 -11.60 -15.74
C THR A 81 -4.71 -12.88 -16.44
N ALA A 82 -3.42 -13.22 -16.36
CA ALA A 82 -2.87 -14.46 -16.89
C ALA A 82 -3.53 -15.69 -16.25
N LEU A 83 -3.70 -15.70 -14.93
CA LEU A 83 -4.38 -16.79 -14.22
C LEU A 83 -5.84 -16.95 -14.67
N ARG A 84 -6.59 -15.85 -14.80
CA ARG A 84 -7.98 -15.86 -15.27
C ARG A 84 -8.11 -16.40 -16.69
N LEU A 85 -7.16 -16.07 -17.56
CA LEU A 85 -7.14 -16.50 -18.96
C LEU A 85 -6.38 -17.80 -19.20
N LYS A 86 -5.79 -18.41 -18.16
CA LYS A 86 -4.96 -19.62 -18.22
C LYS A 86 -3.85 -19.55 -19.26
N LYS A 87 -3.11 -18.43 -19.28
CA LYS A 87 -1.99 -18.19 -20.21
C LYS A 87 -0.75 -17.62 -19.50
N PRO A 88 0.43 -17.66 -20.12
CA PRO A 88 1.63 -17.02 -19.57
C PRO A 88 1.48 -15.50 -19.36
N GLU A 89 2.15 -14.95 -18.35
CA GLU A 89 2.12 -13.51 -18.02
C GLU A 89 2.66 -12.66 -19.19
N GLU A 90 3.64 -13.18 -19.90
CA GLU A 90 4.32 -12.55 -21.03
C GLU A 90 3.39 -12.37 -22.23
N GLU A 91 2.35 -13.20 -22.35
CA GLU A 91 1.36 -13.15 -23.42
C GLU A 91 0.14 -12.26 -23.10
N VAL A 92 0.09 -11.68 -21.89
CA VAL A 92 -1.01 -10.80 -21.48
C VAL A 92 -0.90 -9.46 -22.20
N THR A 93 -1.92 -9.15 -23.00
CA THR A 93 -2.07 -7.86 -23.71
C THR A 93 -2.93 -6.86 -22.92
N GLU A 94 -2.93 -5.59 -23.33
CA GLU A 94 -3.84 -4.58 -22.77
C GLU A 94 -5.32 -4.97 -22.93
N ASP A 95 -5.71 -5.51 -24.08
CA ASP A 95 -7.08 -6.02 -24.30
C ASP A 95 -7.43 -7.17 -23.35
N ASN A 96 -6.46 -8.02 -22.99
CA ASN A 96 -6.68 -9.06 -22.00
C ASN A 96 -6.97 -8.46 -20.61
N ILE A 97 -6.20 -7.45 -20.21
CA ILE A 97 -6.40 -6.74 -18.94
C ILE A 97 -7.75 -6.01 -18.96
N LYS A 98 -8.11 -5.39 -20.08
CA LYS A 98 -9.38 -4.67 -20.23
C LYS A 98 -10.59 -5.56 -19.96
N ASN A 99 -10.55 -6.78 -20.47
CA ASN A 99 -11.69 -7.70 -20.43
C ASN A 99 -11.69 -8.65 -19.22
N ALA A 100 -10.52 -8.95 -18.64
CA ALA A 100 -10.40 -9.95 -17.58
C ALA A 100 -9.53 -9.51 -16.40
N GLY A 101 -8.86 -8.36 -16.47
CA GLY A 101 -7.97 -7.90 -15.41
C GLY A 101 -8.72 -7.27 -14.22
N PRO A 102 -8.12 -7.30 -13.03
CA PRO A 102 -8.63 -6.56 -11.88
C PRO A 102 -8.52 -5.04 -12.08
N ILE A 103 -9.23 -4.29 -11.26
CA ILE A 103 -9.07 -2.84 -11.13
C ILE A 103 -7.73 -2.55 -10.46
N PHE A 104 -6.93 -1.65 -11.03
CA PHE A 104 -5.81 -1.01 -10.38
C PHE A 104 -6.29 0.24 -9.66
N LEU A 105 -6.29 0.22 -8.33
CA LEU A 105 -6.63 1.38 -7.51
C LEU A 105 -5.36 1.98 -6.92
N TYR A 106 -5.18 3.29 -7.12
CA TYR A 106 -4.19 4.08 -6.42
C TYR A 106 -4.90 5.24 -5.71
N ASN A 107 -4.61 5.44 -4.45
CA ASN A 107 -5.06 6.63 -3.74
C ASN A 107 -3.87 7.38 -3.17
N GLY A 108 -3.60 8.55 -3.75
CA GLY A 108 -2.52 9.44 -3.38
C GLY A 108 -3.04 10.85 -3.07
N THR A 109 -2.10 11.74 -2.77
CA THR A 109 -2.33 13.19 -2.74
C THR A 109 -2.44 13.77 -4.15
N GLY A 110 -2.86 15.05 -4.26
CA GLY A 110 -3.11 15.66 -5.56
C GLY A 110 -1.87 15.64 -6.44
N ARG A 111 -0.70 15.88 -5.84
CA ARG A 111 0.60 15.78 -6.50
C ARG A 111 0.94 14.36 -6.94
N GLN A 112 0.78 13.37 -6.05
CA GLN A 112 1.07 11.97 -6.37
C GLN A 112 0.20 11.47 -7.52
N ASN A 113 -1.09 11.79 -7.44
CA ASN A 113 -2.09 11.44 -8.45
C ASN A 113 -1.83 12.16 -9.77
N HIS A 114 -1.45 13.44 -9.74
CA HIS A 114 -1.07 14.20 -10.93
C HIS A 114 0.12 13.54 -11.66
N VAL A 115 1.21 13.28 -10.94
CA VAL A 115 2.40 12.63 -11.51
C VAL A 115 2.07 11.23 -12.05
N LEU A 116 1.20 10.47 -11.37
CA LEU A 116 0.76 9.16 -11.86
C LEU A 116 -0.06 9.27 -13.14
N ARG A 117 -0.99 10.25 -13.23
CA ARG A 117 -1.77 10.52 -14.44
C ARG A 117 -0.87 10.92 -15.61
N GLU A 118 0.16 11.71 -15.37
CA GLU A 118 1.15 12.06 -16.40
C GLU A 118 1.97 10.84 -16.85
N ALA A 119 2.36 9.96 -15.93
CA ALA A 119 3.03 8.71 -16.29
C ALA A 119 2.15 7.80 -17.16
N ILE A 120 0.85 7.72 -16.88
CA ILE A 120 -0.13 6.99 -17.70
C ILE A 120 -0.28 7.66 -19.07
N ALA A 121 -0.43 8.99 -19.13
CA ALA A 121 -0.57 9.73 -20.37
C ALA A 121 0.65 9.57 -21.29
N ASN A 122 1.85 9.48 -20.71
CA ASN A 122 3.11 9.29 -21.41
C ASN A 122 3.44 7.82 -21.72
N GLY A 123 2.53 6.87 -21.46
CA GLY A 123 2.73 5.45 -21.76
C GLY A 123 3.77 4.74 -20.89
N LYS A 124 4.18 5.33 -19.75
CA LYS A 124 5.09 4.68 -18.79
C LYS A 124 4.39 3.55 -18.01
N ILE A 125 3.06 3.59 -17.94
CA ILE A 125 2.22 2.59 -17.28
C ILE A 125 1.33 1.94 -18.34
N ALA A 126 1.60 0.66 -18.64
CA ALA A 126 0.91 -0.13 -19.65
C ALA A 126 -0.31 -0.86 -19.05
N LEU A 127 -1.29 -0.08 -18.59
CA LEU A 127 -2.60 -0.57 -18.13
C LEU A 127 -3.71 0.15 -18.90
N PRO A 128 -4.81 -0.55 -19.27
CA PRO A 128 -5.97 0.10 -19.87
C PRO A 128 -6.57 1.14 -18.92
N ARG A 129 -6.90 2.33 -19.43
CA ARG A 129 -7.43 3.44 -18.61
C ARG A 129 -8.70 3.05 -17.84
N ASP A 130 -9.57 2.25 -18.44
CA ASP A 130 -10.83 1.80 -17.83
C ASP A 130 -10.61 0.91 -16.60
N ASN A 131 -9.42 0.31 -16.45
CA ASN A 131 -9.03 -0.51 -15.31
C ASN A 131 -8.29 0.29 -14.23
N ILE A 132 -8.03 1.59 -14.43
CA ILE A 132 -7.28 2.41 -13.49
C ILE A 132 -8.24 3.35 -12.76
N ILE A 133 -8.23 3.29 -11.44
CA ILE A 133 -8.90 4.26 -10.58
C ILE A 133 -7.86 4.99 -9.76
N ILE A 134 -7.89 6.32 -9.84
CA ILE A 134 -7.03 7.20 -9.06
C ILE A 134 -7.93 8.02 -8.14
N SER A 135 -7.94 7.67 -6.85
CA SER A 135 -8.71 8.35 -5.81
C SER A 135 -7.84 9.39 -5.09
N GLU A 136 -8.46 10.48 -4.67
CA GLU A 136 -7.80 11.64 -4.08
C GLU A 136 -7.97 11.61 -2.56
N ILE A 137 -6.87 11.59 -1.79
CA ILE A 137 -6.90 11.57 -0.32
C ILE A 137 -7.06 12.98 0.26
N SER A 138 -6.79 14.01 -0.54
CA SER A 138 -7.09 15.40 -0.19
C SER A 138 -7.23 16.22 -1.47
N PRO A 139 -8.25 17.08 -1.60
CA PRO A 139 -8.36 17.98 -2.76
C PRO A 139 -7.18 18.96 -2.87
N GLU A 140 -6.35 19.07 -1.83
CA GLU A 140 -5.12 19.86 -1.85
C GLU A 140 -3.97 19.11 -2.53
N PHE A 141 -3.17 19.85 -3.31
CA PHE A 141 -2.10 19.26 -4.12
C PHE A 141 -0.99 18.64 -3.25
N ASP A 142 -0.70 19.22 -2.09
CA ASP A 142 0.43 18.81 -1.24
C ASP A 142 0.06 18.93 0.25
N PRO A 143 -0.90 18.10 0.72
CA PRO A 143 -1.38 18.15 2.09
C PRO A 143 -0.27 17.64 3.03
N THR A 144 -0.36 17.93 4.33
CA THR A 144 0.69 17.50 5.26
C THR A 144 0.74 15.97 5.38
N PRO A 145 1.86 15.37 5.83
CA PRO A 145 1.91 13.94 6.10
C PRO A 145 0.86 13.45 7.12
N GLN A 146 0.34 14.34 7.97
CA GLN A 146 -0.77 14.07 8.88
C GLN A 146 -2.09 13.92 8.14
N ASP A 147 -2.27 14.68 7.06
CA ASP A 147 -3.49 14.66 6.25
C ASP A 147 -3.50 13.47 5.28
N ALA A 148 -2.35 13.09 4.72
CA ALA A 148 -2.21 12.00 3.75
C ALA A 148 -1.57 10.73 4.34
N ASN A 149 -2.11 10.24 5.47
CA ASN A 149 -1.59 9.07 6.16
C ASN A 149 -2.42 7.80 5.87
N THR A 150 -1.94 6.62 6.30
CA THR A 150 -2.63 5.33 6.05
C THR A 150 -4.10 5.33 6.49
N LYS A 151 -4.45 5.92 7.64
CA LYS A 151 -5.84 6.04 8.09
C LYS A 151 -6.68 6.80 7.07
N THR A 152 -6.23 7.96 6.61
CA THR A 152 -6.93 8.74 5.58
C THR A 152 -7.08 7.96 4.27
N GLN A 153 -6.09 7.13 3.89
CA GLN A 153 -6.20 6.26 2.71
C GLN A 153 -7.36 5.25 2.83
N PHE A 154 -7.69 4.79 4.04
CA PHE A 154 -8.85 3.93 4.28
C PHE A 154 -10.16 4.73 4.34
N GLU A 155 -10.15 5.89 5.00
CA GLU A 155 -11.34 6.77 5.14
C GLU A 155 -11.80 7.33 3.78
N GLU A 156 -10.86 7.63 2.88
CA GLU A 156 -11.11 8.16 1.52
C GLU A 156 -11.15 7.06 0.44
N PHE A 157 -11.30 5.80 0.85
CA PHE A 157 -11.49 4.71 -0.11
C PHE A 157 -12.88 4.85 -0.77
N PRO A 158 -13.01 4.73 -2.11
CA PRO A 158 -14.29 4.93 -2.78
C PRO A 158 -15.35 3.93 -2.30
N ALA A 159 -16.40 4.41 -1.62
CA ALA A 159 -17.39 3.57 -0.96
C ALA A 159 -18.20 2.70 -1.94
N ASP A 160 -18.45 3.21 -3.14
CA ASP A 160 -19.12 2.49 -4.23
C ASP A 160 -18.29 1.30 -4.71
N LEU A 161 -16.98 1.47 -4.85
CA LEU A 161 -16.07 0.38 -5.18
C LEU A 161 -15.98 -0.63 -4.05
N LEU A 162 -15.94 -0.16 -2.80
CA LEU A 162 -15.90 -1.05 -1.65
C LEU A 162 -17.11 -1.97 -1.64
N GLN A 163 -18.30 -1.40 -1.84
CA GLN A 163 -19.55 -2.16 -1.86
C GLN A 163 -19.56 -3.18 -3.02
N GLN A 164 -19.08 -2.81 -4.20
CA GLN A 164 -18.99 -3.74 -5.34
C GLN A 164 -18.10 -4.95 -5.07
N VAL A 165 -17.00 -4.77 -4.34
CA VAL A 165 -16.08 -5.86 -3.96
C VAL A 165 -16.76 -6.78 -2.95
N VAL A 166 -17.41 -6.21 -1.93
CA VAL A 166 -18.11 -6.97 -0.88
C VAL A 166 -19.28 -7.76 -1.45
N ASP A 167 -20.14 -7.14 -2.26
CA ASP A 167 -21.34 -7.79 -2.83
C ASP A 167 -20.99 -9.03 -3.66
N LYS A 168 -19.85 -8.98 -4.35
CA LYS A 168 -19.36 -10.09 -5.17
C LYS A 168 -18.47 -11.07 -4.39
N LYS A 169 -18.21 -10.81 -3.11
CA LYS A 169 -17.26 -11.56 -2.25
C LYS A 169 -15.88 -11.68 -2.87
N HIS A 170 -15.44 -10.61 -3.52
CA HIS A 170 -14.18 -10.54 -4.22
C HIS A 170 -13.04 -10.10 -3.26
N LYS A 171 -11.81 -10.43 -3.62
CA LYS A 171 -10.61 -10.06 -2.83
C LYS A 171 -9.99 -8.76 -3.31
N ILE A 172 -9.39 -8.02 -2.39
CA ILE A 172 -8.50 -6.90 -2.70
C ILE A 172 -7.06 -7.30 -2.37
N ALA A 173 -6.16 -7.14 -3.32
CA ALA A 173 -4.73 -7.21 -3.09
C ALA A 173 -4.20 -5.84 -2.67
N ALA A 174 -3.83 -5.70 -1.39
CA ALA A 174 -3.18 -4.50 -0.86
C ALA A 174 -1.67 -4.56 -1.12
N VAL A 175 -1.14 -3.61 -1.89
CA VAL A 175 0.27 -3.55 -2.27
C VAL A 175 0.97 -2.42 -1.53
N SER A 176 2.01 -2.74 -0.79
CA SER A 176 2.89 -1.75 -0.17
C SER A 176 4.28 -2.29 0.14
N HIS A 177 5.15 -1.46 0.69
CA HIS A 177 6.39 -1.97 1.29
C HIS A 177 6.09 -2.69 2.59
N LEU A 178 6.88 -3.72 2.91
CA LEU A 178 6.64 -4.60 4.05
C LEU A 178 6.44 -3.83 5.37
N TYR A 179 7.23 -2.78 5.58
CA TYR A 179 7.13 -1.97 6.79
C TYR A 179 5.85 -1.13 6.90
N HIS A 180 5.19 -0.85 5.79
CA HIS A 180 3.88 -0.23 5.75
C HIS A 180 2.74 -1.25 5.79
N LEU A 181 2.91 -2.45 5.23
CA LEU A 181 1.87 -3.49 5.21
C LEU A 181 1.37 -3.85 6.60
N LEU A 182 2.25 -3.91 7.60
CA LEU A 182 1.83 -4.21 8.98
C LEU A 182 0.92 -3.12 9.55
N ARG A 183 1.19 -1.85 9.23
CA ARG A 183 0.31 -0.73 9.60
C ARG A 183 -1.02 -0.81 8.87
N ILE A 184 -1.00 -1.13 7.57
CA ILE A 184 -2.19 -1.29 6.74
C ILE A 184 -3.08 -2.42 7.29
N ARG A 185 -2.50 -3.57 7.62
CA ARG A 185 -3.22 -4.72 8.19
C ARG A 185 -3.94 -4.40 9.49
N ARG A 186 -3.34 -3.56 10.33
CA ARG A 186 -3.96 -3.09 11.57
C ARG A 186 -5.09 -2.11 11.28
N GLN A 187 -4.85 -1.12 10.42
CA GLN A 187 -5.84 -0.10 10.08
C GLN A 187 -7.11 -0.69 9.47
N ALA A 188 -6.96 -1.71 8.58
CA ALA A 188 -8.08 -2.42 7.97
C ALA A 188 -9.02 -3.08 8.99
N LYS A 189 -8.53 -3.36 10.20
CA LYS A 189 -9.29 -4.00 11.28
C LYS A 189 -9.63 -3.05 12.43
N ALA A 190 -9.36 -1.76 12.27
CA ALA A 190 -9.54 -0.79 13.34
C ALA A 190 -11.05 -0.59 13.61
N PRO A 191 -11.51 -0.67 14.88
CA PRO A 191 -12.94 -0.56 15.21
C PRO A 191 -13.59 0.72 14.72
N ASN A 192 -12.87 1.85 14.76
CA ASN A 192 -13.36 3.13 14.29
C ASN A 192 -13.71 3.10 12.79
N LEU A 193 -12.87 2.46 11.97
CA LEU A 193 -13.08 2.33 10.54
C LEU A 193 -14.29 1.42 10.25
N ILE A 194 -14.35 0.27 10.92
CA ILE A 194 -15.45 -0.69 10.76
C ILE A 194 -16.79 -0.09 11.22
N ASN A 195 -16.80 0.67 12.32
CA ASN A 195 -18.01 1.31 12.83
C ASN A 195 -18.53 2.39 11.87
N GLN A 196 -17.63 3.12 11.21
CA GLN A 196 -18.01 4.12 10.20
C GLN A 196 -18.51 3.46 8.91
N GLN A 197 -17.88 2.36 8.50
CA GLN A 197 -18.20 1.65 7.27
C GLN A 197 -18.09 0.13 7.48
N PRO A 198 -19.21 -0.55 7.84
CA PRO A 198 -19.22 -1.96 8.22
C PRO A 198 -18.70 -2.93 7.14
N ALA A 199 -18.78 -2.54 5.86
CA ALA A 199 -18.22 -3.28 4.74
C ALA A 199 -16.74 -3.65 4.91
N TRP A 200 -15.96 -2.87 5.68
CA TRP A 200 -14.57 -3.19 6.00
C TRP A 200 -14.41 -4.50 6.78
N ALA A 201 -15.41 -4.90 7.57
CA ALA A 201 -15.36 -6.16 8.32
C ALA A 201 -15.52 -7.39 7.43
N GLU A 202 -16.10 -7.23 6.24
CA GLU A 202 -16.38 -8.32 5.29
C GLU A 202 -15.31 -8.45 4.21
N LEU A 203 -14.38 -7.50 4.13
CA LEU A 203 -13.34 -7.50 3.11
C LEU A 203 -12.31 -8.61 3.33
N ASP A 204 -11.99 -9.29 2.23
CA ASP A 204 -10.84 -10.18 2.15
C ASP A 204 -9.65 -9.45 1.52
N LEU A 205 -8.70 -9.07 2.38
CA LEU A 205 -7.48 -8.38 1.99
C LEU A 205 -6.29 -9.35 1.95
N THR A 206 -5.68 -9.47 0.78
CA THR A 206 -4.40 -10.17 0.60
C THR A 206 -3.26 -9.15 0.50
N TYR A 207 -2.19 -9.32 1.27
CA TYR A 207 -1.13 -8.31 1.39
C TYR A 207 0.09 -8.71 0.57
N PHE A 208 0.53 -7.83 -0.33
CA PHE A 208 1.68 -8.04 -1.22
C PHE A 208 2.78 -7.01 -0.97
N GLY A 209 3.96 -7.50 -0.64
CA GLY A 209 5.21 -6.73 -0.54
C GLY A 209 5.73 -6.32 -1.91
N ALA A 210 6.05 -5.04 -2.05
CA ALA A 210 6.59 -4.45 -3.27
C ALA A 210 8.06 -4.80 -3.57
N ASP A 211 8.82 -5.29 -2.59
CA ASP A 211 10.22 -5.69 -2.82
C ASP A 211 10.29 -7.21 -3.10
N PRO A 212 10.66 -7.64 -4.32
CA PRO A 212 10.87 -9.05 -4.64
C PRO A 212 12.20 -9.59 -4.08
N ASN A 213 13.11 -8.75 -3.55
CA ASN A 213 14.45 -9.14 -3.13
C ASN A 213 14.60 -9.34 -1.61
N ILE A 214 13.51 -9.61 -0.88
CA ILE A 214 13.57 -10.06 0.52
C ILE A 214 14.50 -11.29 0.67
N GLU A 215 14.70 -12.09 -0.39
CA GLU A 215 15.62 -13.22 -0.39
C GLU A 215 17.13 -12.86 -0.41
N THR A 216 17.52 -11.61 -0.70
CA THR A 216 18.94 -11.18 -0.68
C THR A 216 19.35 -10.50 0.64
N GLU A 217 18.70 -10.93 1.73
CA GLU A 217 18.55 -10.26 3.02
C GLU A 217 19.84 -9.94 3.81
N LYS A 218 21.01 -10.46 3.44
CA LYS A 218 22.24 -10.19 4.21
C LYS A 218 22.74 -8.75 4.08
N ASP A 219 22.54 -8.14 2.91
CA ASP A 219 23.05 -6.79 2.62
C ASP A 219 22.00 -5.69 2.76
N GLN A 220 20.71 -6.02 2.66
CA GLN A 220 19.63 -5.07 2.89
C GLN A 220 19.41 -4.82 4.38
N ILE A 221 19.46 -5.85 5.23
CA ILE A 221 19.38 -5.69 6.69
C ILE A 221 20.52 -4.80 7.18
N HIS A 222 21.74 -4.86 6.64
CA HIS A 222 22.83 -3.97 7.08
C HIS A 222 22.66 -2.53 6.60
N ARG A 223 22.30 -2.30 5.32
CA ARG A 223 22.11 -0.95 4.76
C ARG A 223 20.85 -0.25 5.28
N HIS A 224 19.82 -1.02 5.57
CA HIS A 224 18.57 -0.52 6.11
C HIS A 224 18.47 -0.74 7.61
N ALA A 225 19.39 -1.42 8.32
CA ALA A 225 19.28 -1.69 9.77
C ALA A 225 18.97 -0.45 10.56
N ALA A 226 19.67 0.66 10.32
CA ALA A 226 19.39 1.92 11.00
C ALA A 226 17.99 2.47 10.67
N LYS A 227 17.57 2.39 9.40
CA LYS A 227 16.26 2.87 8.91
C LYS A 227 15.11 1.95 9.36
N LEU A 228 15.24 0.64 9.19
CA LEU A 228 14.38 -0.39 9.78
C LEU A 228 14.31 -0.22 11.28
N LEU A 229 15.41 -0.06 12.02
CA LEU A 229 15.37 0.20 13.47
C LEU A 229 14.66 1.51 13.79
N GLN A 230 14.84 2.58 12.99
CA GLN A 230 14.14 3.85 13.18
C GLN A 230 12.64 3.74 12.86
N ILE A 231 12.28 3.03 11.78
CA ILE A 231 10.91 2.75 11.36
C ILE A 231 10.24 1.83 12.37
N LEU A 232 10.86 0.72 12.75
CA LEU A 232 10.41 -0.19 13.81
C LEU A 232 10.30 0.54 15.16
N ARG A 233 11.18 1.52 15.44
CA ARG A 233 11.04 2.37 16.62
C ARG A 233 9.83 3.29 16.54
N LYS A 234 9.58 3.92 15.39
CA LYS A 234 8.40 4.77 15.17
C LYS A 234 7.10 3.95 15.18
N GLU A 235 7.07 2.83 14.45
CA GLU A 235 5.91 1.95 14.35
C GLU A 235 5.64 1.20 15.66
N GLY A 236 6.68 0.80 16.42
CA GLY A 236 6.52 0.24 17.76
C GLY A 236 5.97 1.25 18.78
N LYS A 237 6.34 2.53 18.68
CA LYS A 237 5.71 3.60 19.47
C LYS A 237 4.24 3.78 19.08
N LYS A 238 3.95 3.86 17.77
CA LYS A 238 2.58 3.96 17.26
C LYS A 238 1.72 2.77 17.68
N MET A 239 2.25 1.56 17.74
CA MET A 239 1.50 0.40 18.24
C MET A 239 1.00 0.60 19.67
N VAL A 240 1.85 1.13 20.55
CA VAL A 240 1.46 1.45 21.93
C VAL A 240 0.43 2.58 21.94
N GLU A 241 0.69 3.67 21.22
CA GLU A 241 -0.24 4.81 21.11
C GLU A 241 -1.63 4.39 20.58
N TYR A 242 -1.70 3.51 19.58
CA TYR A 242 -2.96 3.01 19.03
C TYR A 242 -3.68 2.06 20.00
N ALA A 243 -2.94 1.23 20.75
CA ALA A 243 -3.54 0.40 21.79
C ALA A 243 -4.13 1.26 22.92
N GLU A 244 -3.47 2.34 23.31
CA GLU A 244 -3.95 3.30 24.31
C GLU A 244 -5.19 4.08 23.85
N LYS A 245 -5.24 4.43 22.56
CA LYS A 245 -6.40 5.11 21.94
C LYS A 245 -7.60 4.20 21.69
N GLY A 246 -7.44 2.89 21.85
CA GLY A 246 -8.48 1.90 21.53
C GLY A 246 -8.62 1.62 20.04
N ASP A 247 -7.66 2.07 19.23
CA ASP A 247 -7.62 1.88 17.77
C ASP A 247 -7.19 0.43 17.40
N LEU A 248 -6.66 -0.33 18.36
CA LEU A 248 -6.31 -1.74 18.21
C LEU A 248 -7.14 -2.61 19.15
N THR A 249 -7.73 -3.68 18.64
CA THR A 249 -8.27 -4.76 19.47
C THR A 249 -7.13 -5.38 20.27
N LYS A 250 -7.25 -5.43 21.60
CA LYS A 250 -6.38 -6.28 22.43
C LYS A 250 -6.51 -7.70 21.90
N GLN A 251 -5.43 -8.25 21.32
CA GLN A 251 -5.41 -9.68 21.05
C GLN A 251 -5.44 -10.38 22.41
N GLU A 252 -6.56 -11.03 22.72
CA GLU A 252 -6.60 -12.03 23.78
C GLU A 252 -5.66 -13.15 23.36
N THR A 253 -4.61 -13.34 24.17
CA THR A 253 -3.60 -14.41 24.05
C THR A 253 -4.21 -15.78 24.27
#